data_AF-A0A817PMW9-F1
#
_entry.id   AF-A0A817PMW9-F1
#
_cell.length_a   1.000
_cell.length_b   1.000
_cell.length_c   1.000
_cell.angle_alpha   90.00
_cell.angle_beta   90.00
_cell.angle_gamma   90.00
#
_symmetry.space_group_name_H-M   'P 1'
#
loop_
_entity.id
_entity.type
_entity.pdbx_description
1 polymer ?
#
loop_
_entity_poly.entity_id
_entity_poly.type
_entity_poly.pdbx_seq_one_letter_code
_entity_poly.pdbx_strand_id
1 'polypeptide(L)'
;MSISSASGIYLFLVVLFSIVNGNLARGVNGGVDCASCTIVVGVIEHLSILYNETIVASLERFCNYLPSDIKTYCKVAVDYLGPIIVEGFLKNETPDIICHSITLCRDDPGQAKYRLFQS
;
A
#
# COMPACT_ATOMS: atom_id res chain seq x y z
N MET A 1 22.94 -2.60 -23.26
CA MET A 1 23.84 -2.45 -22.09
C MET A 1 24.05 -0.97 -21.83
N SER A 2 23.95 -0.35 -20.66
CA SER A 2 23.42 -0.67 -19.33
C SER A 2 23.52 0.65 -18.56
N ILE A 3 22.49 1.52 -18.55
CA ILE A 3 22.53 2.79 -17.79
C ILE A 3 21.31 3.00 -16.87
N SER A 4 20.23 2.23 -16.99
CA SER A 4 19.01 2.47 -16.17
C SER A 4 18.94 1.73 -14.83
N SER A 5 19.82 0.76 -14.56
CA SER A 5 19.79 -0.04 -13.32
C SER A 5 20.58 0.58 -12.17
N ALA A 6 21.66 1.30 -12.46
CA ALA A 6 22.51 1.92 -11.45
C ALA A 6 21.80 3.11 -10.77
N SER A 7 21.02 3.90 -11.52
CA SER A 7 20.25 5.02 -10.97
C SER A 7 19.11 4.56 -10.06
N GLY A 8 18.43 3.46 -10.42
CA GLY A 8 17.36 2.89 -9.60
C GLY A 8 17.88 2.28 -8.31
N ILE A 9 18.99 1.54 -8.37
CA ILE A 9 19.66 1.00 -7.18
C ILE A 9 20.24 2.14 -6.34
N TYR A 10 20.83 3.17 -6.94
CA TYR A 10 21.31 4.33 -6.20
C TYR A 10 20.17 5.09 -5.53
N LEU A 11 19.04 5.30 -6.22
CA LEU A 11 17.86 5.92 -5.61
C LEU A 11 17.30 5.05 -4.48
N PHE A 12 17.23 3.74 -4.67
CA PHE A 12 16.78 2.79 -3.66
C PHE A 12 17.74 2.76 -2.46
N LEU A 13 19.05 2.78 -2.69
CA LEU A 13 20.07 2.85 -1.65
C LEU A 13 20.09 4.19 -0.94
N VAL A 14 19.85 5.31 -1.63
CA VAL A 14 19.71 6.65 -1.03
C VAL A 14 18.43 6.74 -0.22
N VAL A 15 17.33 6.15 -0.70
CA VAL A 15 16.07 6.04 0.04
C VAL A 15 16.27 5.16 1.27
N LEU A 16 16.87 3.98 1.14
CA LEU A 16 17.20 3.11 2.27
C LEU A 16 18.17 3.79 3.25
N PHE A 17 19.20 4.49 2.77
CA PHE A 17 20.14 5.23 3.60
C PHE A 17 19.46 6.39 4.33
N SER A 18 18.49 7.06 3.67
CA SER A 18 17.67 8.11 4.28
C SER A 18 16.62 7.54 5.24
N ILE A 19 16.12 6.32 5.03
CA ILE A 19 15.25 5.60 5.98
C ILE A 19 16.04 5.17 7.21
N VAL A 20 17.29 4.74 7.03
CA VAL A 20 18.17 4.26 8.10
C VAL A 20 18.74 5.43 8.93
N ASN A 21 19.05 6.57 8.30
CA ASN A 21 19.72 7.71 8.96
C ASN A 21 18.83 8.95 9.12
N GLY A 22 17.66 8.99 8.50
CA GLY A 22 16.69 10.08 8.59
C GLY A 22 15.47 9.66 9.39
N ASN A 23 15.05 10.52 10.33
CA ASN A 23 13.71 10.45 10.87
C ASN A 23 12.74 10.85 9.76
N LEU A 24 12.18 9.88 9.03
CA LEU A 24 10.95 10.11 8.29
C LEU A 24 9.91 10.47 9.35
N ALA A 25 9.65 11.76 9.52
CA ALA A 25 8.58 12.25 10.38
C ALA A 25 7.26 11.78 9.76
N ARG A 26 6.86 10.54 10.12
CA ARG A 26 5.57 9.96 9.74
C ARG A 26 4.48 10.93 10.19
N GLY A 27 3.54 11.21 9.29
CA GLY A 27 2.42 12.08 9.61
C GLY A 27 1.53 11.49 10.70
N VAL A 28 0.66 12.34 11.25
CA VAL A 28 -0.37 11.94 12.23
C VAL A 28 -1.15 10.74 11.70
N ASN A 29 -1.28 9.71 12.53
CA ASN A 29 -1.92 8.43 12.24
C ASN A 29 -1.32 7.65 11.06
N GLY A 30 -0.06 7.89 10.74
CA GLY A 30 0.62 7.32 9.56
C GLY A 30 0.58 8.24 8.34
N GLY A 31 -0.20 9.33 8.36
CA GLY A 31 -0.17 10.37 7.35
C GLY A 31 -0.44 9.86 5.93
N VAL A 32 0.46 10.21 5.00
CA VAL A 32 0.32 9.87 3.57
C VAL A 32 0.38 8.36 3.33
N ASP A 33 1.16 7.62 4.13
CA ASP A 33 1.25 6.17 4.01
C ASP A 33 -0.10 5.52 4.35
N CYS A 34 -0.76 6.01 5.41
CA CYS A 34 -2.09 5.55 5.79
C CYS A 34 -3.12 5.90 4.72
N ALA A 35 -3.18 7.16 4.29
CA ALA A 35 -4.12 7.61 3.27
C ALA A 35 -3.97 6.84 1.94
N SER A 36 -2.73 6.64 1.48
CA SER A 36 -2.45 5.89 0.25
C SER A 36 -2.85 4.43 0.37
N CYS A 37 -2.53 3.77 1.49
CA CYS A 37 -2.97 2.41 1.75
C CYS A 37 -4.50 2.30 1.66
N THR A 38 -5.22 3.14 2.40
CA THR A 38 -6.67 3.01 2.50
C THR A 38 -7.36 3.27 1.17
N ILE A 39 -6.90 4.27 0.42
CA ILE A 39 -7.44 4.57 -0.90
C ILE A 39 -7.17 3.41 -1.86
N VAL A 40 -5.94 2.87 -1.89
CA VAL A 40 -5.60 1.76 -2.79
C VAL A 40 -6.42 0.51 -2.43
N VAL A 41 -6.46 0.12 -1.16
CA VAL A 41 -7.22 -1.06 -0.71
C VAL A 41 -8.72 -0.89 -1.02
N GLY A 42 -9.30 0.30 -0.83
CA GLY A 42 -10.68 0.58 -1.23
C GLY A 42 -10.90 0.53 -2.76
N VAL A 43 -9.92 0.96 -3.56
CA VAL A 43 -9.98 0.79 -5.02
C VAL A 43 -9.92 -0.68 -5.41
N ILE A 44 -9.10 -1.51 -4.75
CA ILE A 44 -9.05 -2.96 -4.99
C ILE A 44 -10.41 -3.60 -4.72
N GLU A 45 -11.04 -3.27 -3.59
CA GLU A 45 -12.39 -3.73 -3.26
C GLU A 45 -13.39 -3.33 -4.36
N HIS A 46 -13.36 -2.06 -4.77
CA HIS A 46 -14.25 -1.56 -5.81
C HIS A 46 -14.04 -2.25 -7.16
N LEU A 47 -12.79 -2.49 -7.56
CA LEU A 47 -12.45 -3.23 -8.77
C LEU A 47 -12.99 -4.66 -8.73
N SER A 48 -12.90 -5.33 -7.57
CA SER A 48 -13.42 -6.68 -7.40
C SER A 48 -14.93 -6.76 -7.65
N ILE A 49 -15.68 -5.75 -7.19
CA ILE A 49 -17.12 -5.64 -7.37
C ILE A 49 -17.46 -5.28 -8.81
N LEU A 50 -16.81 -4.25 -9.36
CA LEU A 50 -17.09 -3.73 -10.70
C LEU A 50 -16.90 -4.79 -11.79
N TYR A 51 -15.86 -5.60 -11.66
CA TYR A 51 -15.50 -6.60 -12.67
C TYR A 51 -15.85 -8.03 -12.27
N ASN A 52 -16.51 -8.21 -11.12
CA ASN A 52 -16.90 -9.51 -10.57
C ASN A 52 -15.72 -10.50 -10.54
N GLU A 53 -14.61 -10.07 -9.93
CA GLU A 53 -13.38 -10.86 -9.82
C GLU A 53 -12.91 -10.98 -8.36
N THR A 54 -11.93 -11.86 -8.13
CA THR A 54 -11.36 -12.02 -6.79
C THR A 54 -10.49 -10.81 -6.42
N ILE A 55 -10.30 -10.57 -5.12
CA ILE A 55 -9.37 -9.55 -4.62
C ILE A 55 -7.96 -9.74 -5.20
N VAL A 56 -7.50 -10.99 -5.35
CA VAL A 56 -6.20 -11.31 -5.97
C VAL A 56 -6.15 -10.85 -7.42
N ALA A 57 -7.19 -11.11 -8.21
CA ALA A 57 -7.26 -10.64 -9.59
C ALA A 57 -7.33 -9.10 -9.67
N SER A 58 -8.01 -8.47 -8.70
CA SER A 58 -8.09 -7.00 -8.60
C SER A 58 -6.76 -6.37 -8.27
N LEU A 59 -5.95 -6.98 -7.40
CA LEU A 59 -4.58 -6.55 -7.09
C LEU A 59 -3.69 -6.59 -8.34
N GLU A 60 -3.73 -7.70 -9.09
CA GLU A 60 -2.99 -7.84 -10.36
C GLU A 60 -3.46 -6.82 -11.40
N ARG A 61 -4.78 -6.60 -11.52
CA ARG A 61 -5.34 -5.60 -12.41
C ARG A 61 -4.89 -4.19 -12.04
N PHE A 62 -4.91 -3.84 -10.76
CA PHE A 62 -4.44 -2.55 -10.30
C PHE A 62 -2.97 -2.32 -10.66
N CYS A 63 -2.09 -3.31 -10.45
CA CYS A 63 -0.70 -3.22 -10.91
C CYS A 63 -0.58 -3.05 -12.42
N ASN A 64 -1.55 -3.54 -13.21
CA ASN A 64 -1.57 -3.36 -14.66
C ASN A 64 -1.93 -1.94 -15.12
N TYR A 65 -2.57 -1.13 -14.27
CA TYR A 65 -2.82 0.29 -14.55
C TYR A 65 -1.61 1.20 -14.29
N LEU A 66 -0.59 0.69 -13.60
CA LEU A 66 0.61 1.47 -13.29
C LEU A 66 1.61 1.49 -14.46
N PRO A 67 2.38 2.58 -14.61
CA PRO A 67 3.49 2.64 -15.57
C PRO A 67 4.50 1.50 -15.39
N SER A 68 5.21 1.14 -16.47
CA SER A 68 6.20 0.05 -16.50
C SER A 68 7.19 0.10 -15.35
N ASP A 69 7.66 1.30 -15.01
CA ASP A 69 8.73 1.51 -14.03
C ASP A 69 8.27 1.21 -12.59
N ILE A 70 6.96 1.31 -12.33
CA ILE A 70 6.36 1.08 -11.01
C ILE A 70 5.68 -0.30 -10.95
N LYS A 71 5.23 -0.85 -12.09
CA LYS A 71 4.56 -2.15 -12.17
C LYS A 71 5.34 -3.27 -11.48
N THR A 72 6.65 -3.33 -11.67
CA THR A 72 7.49 -4.36 -11.02
C THR A 72 7.45 -4.26 -9.51
N TYR A 73 7.55 -3.04 -8.96
CA TYR A 73 7.46 -2.81 -7.51
C TYR A 73 6.06 -3.11 -6.97
N CYS A 74 5.01 -2.80 -7.73
CA CYS A 74 3.63 -3.14 -7.37
C CYS A 74 3.44 -4.64 -7.24
N LYS A 75 3.94 -5.43 -8.20
CA LYS A 75 3.84 -6.90 -8.15
C LYS A 75 4.55 -7.48 -6.94
N VAL A 76 5.76 -7.00 -6.64
CA VAL A 76 6.48 -7.40 -5.42
C VAL A 76 5.70 -7.05 -4.15
N ALA A 77 5.05 -5.88 -4.11
CA ALA A 77 4.20 -5.50 -2.99
C ALA A 77 2.95 -6.39 -2.88
N VAL A 78 2.32 -6.77 -4.00
CA VAL A 78 1.21 -7.72 -4.03
C VAL A 78 1.63 -9.10 -3.55
N ASP A 79 2.81 -9.58 -3.93
CA ASP A 79 3.33 -10.88 -3.46
C ASP A 79 3.51 -10.91 -1.93
N TYR A 80 3.92 -9.79 -1.33
CA TYR A 80 4.17 -9.70 0.12
C TYR A 80 2.92 -9.32 0.94
N LEU A 81 2.15 -8.33 0.49
CA LEU A 81 1.01 -7.77 1.23
C LEU A 81 -0.33 -8.39 0.81
N GLY A 82 -0.41 -8.94 -0.41
CA GLY A 82 -1.63 -9.51 -0.97
C GLY A 82 -2.30 -10.55 -0.08
N PRO A 83 -1.58 -11.51 0.52
CA PRO A 83 -2.18 -12.47 1.44
C PRO A 83 -2.89 -11.80 2.63
N ILE A 84 -2.28 -10.78 3.23
CA ILE A 84 -2.84 -10.05 4.38
C ILE A 84 -4.09 -9.27 3.96
N ILE A 85 -4.05 -8.60 2.80
CA ILE A 85 -5.18 -7.85 2.25
C ILE A 85 -6.36 -8.78 1.95
N VAL A 86 -6.10 -9.92 1.29
CA VAL A 86 -7.11 -10.93 0.97
C VAL A 86 -7.73 -11.48 2.25
N GLU A 87 -6.92 -11.83 3.24
CA GLU A 87 -7.41 -12.32 4.53
C GLU A 87 -8.30 -11.29 5.23
N GLY A 88 -7.91 -10.01 5.21
CA GLY A 88 -8.72 -8.93 5.76
C GLY A 88 -10.11 -8.83 5.11
N PHE A 89 -10.17 -8.87 3.77
CA PHE A 89 -11.46 -8.88 3.07
C PHE A 89 -12.29 -10.14 3.35
N LEU A 90 -11.67 -11.31 3.50
CA LEU A 90 -12.37 -12.54 3.89
C LEU A 90 -12.97 -12.46 5.31
N LYS A 91 -12.41 -11.61 6.17
CA LYS A 91 -12.94 -11.30 7.51
C LYS A 91 -13.96 -10.16 7.50
N ASN A 92 -14.35 -9.65 6.33
CA ASN A 92 -15.17 -8.44 6.17
C ASN A 92 -14.57 -7.20 6.88
N GLU A 93 -13.24 -7.09 6.91
CA GLU A 93 -12.57 -5.90 7.44
C GLU A 93 -12.62 -4.76 6.44
N THR A 94 -12.78 -3.53 6.93
CA THR A 94 -12.72 -2.33 6.07
C THR A 94 -11.29 -2.03 5.64
N PRO A 95 -11.08 -1.28 4.54
CA PRO A 95 -9.76 -0.82 4.13
C PRO A 95 -8.96 -0.14 5.25
N ASP A 96 -9.63 0.60 6.14
CA ASP A 96 -8.99 1.22 7.32
C ASP A 96 -8.34 0.17 8.22
N ILE A 97 -9.08 -0.89 8.56
CA ILE A 97 -8.62 -1.96 9.45
C ILE A 97 -7.49 -2.76 8.80
N ILE A 98 -7.62 -3.10 7.52
CA ILE A 98 -6.57 -3.79 6.76
C ILE A 98 -5.26 -2.98 6.78
N CYS A 99 -5.35 -1.66 6.59
CA CYS A 99 -4.19 -0.76 6.61
C CYS A 99 -3.55 -0.59 7.99
N HIS A 100 -4.31 -0.79 9.08
CA HIS A 100 -3.76 -0.90 10.43
C HIS A 100 -2.99 -2.22 10.62
N SER A 101 -3.52 -3.33 10.09
CA SER A 101 -2.89 -4.66 10.17
C SER A 101 -1.51 -4.72 9.51
N ILE A 102 -1.27 -3.91 8.48
CA ILE A 102 0.05 -3.78 7.83
C ILE A 102 0.85 -2.55 8.30
N THR A 103 0.43 -1.89 9.38
CA THR A 103 1.15 -0.80 10.06
C THR A 103 1.39 0.47 9.23
N LEU A 104 0.62 0.65 8.16
CA LEU A 104 0.60 1.89 7.38
C LEU A 104 -0.30 2.94 8.02
N CYS A 105 -1.39 2.50 8.65
CA CYS A 105 -2.20 3.30 9.56
C CYS A 105 -1.91 2.97 11.03
N ARG A 106 -2.05 3.98 11.90
CA ARG A 106 -1.95 3.84 13.36
C ARG A 106 -2.78 4.89 14.06
N ASP A 107 -3.10 4.67 15.33
CA ASP A 107 -3.69 5.68 16.20
C ASP A 107 -2.58 6.36 17.02
N ASP A 108 -2.26 7.62 16.72
CA ASP A 108 -1.26 8.38 17.48
C ASP A 108 -1.88 8.96 18.77
N PRO A 109 -1.19 8.91 19.93
CA PRO A 109 -1.72 9.43 21.18
C PRO A 109 -2.08 10.93 21.10
N GLY A 110 -3.27 11.28 21.61
CA GLY A 110 -3.74 12.67 21.62
C GLY A 110 -4.23 13.18 20.26
N GLN A 111 -4.31 12.32 19.24
CA GLN A 111 -4.86 12.63 17.93
C GLN A 111 -6.23 11.96 17.74
N ALA A 112 -7.07 12.52 16.88
CA ALA A 112 -8.32 11.87 16.49
C ALA A 112 -8.01 10.58 15.70
N LYS A 113 -8.77 9.50 15.92
CA LYS A 113 -8.56 8.24 15.21
C LYS A 113 -8.78 8.39 13.71
N TYR A 114 -7.92 7.77 12.91
CA TYR A 114 -8.10 7.73 11.46
C TYR A 114 -9.22 6.75 11.09
N ARG A 115 -10.26 7.24 10.40
CA ARG A 115 -11.30 6.43 9.78
C ARG A 115 -11.82 7.11 8.51
N LEU A 116 -11.57 6.53 7.34
CA LEU A 116 -12.15 6.98 6.07
C LEU A 116 -13.36 6.13 5.65
N PHE A 117 -13.30 4.83 5.89
CA PHE A 117 -14.35 3.88 5.54
C PHE A 117 -15.06 3.46 6.83
N GLN A 118 -16.10 4.22 7.18
CA GLN A 118 -16.97 3.87 8.31
C GLN A 118 -17.81 2.64 7.96
N SER A 119 -17.72 1.62 8.82
CA SER A 119 -18.80 0.66 9.07
C SER A 119 -19.38 0.90 10.45
#